data_AF-A0A3N9P7H2-F1
#
_entry.id   AF-A0A3N9P7H2-F1
#
_cell.length_a   1.000
_cell.length_b   1.000
_cell.length_c   1.000
_cell.angle_alpha   90.00
_cell.angle_beta   90.00
_cell.angle_gamma   90.00
#
_symmetry.space_group_name_H-M   'P 1'
#
loop_
_entity.id
_entity.type
_entity.pdbx_description
1 polymer ?
#
loop_
_entity_poly.entity_id
_entity_poly.type
_entity_poly.pdbx_seq_one_letter_code
_entity_poly.pdbx_strand_id
1 'polypeptide(L)'
;MKRTFSVFGMQSLHNIFSTSAMQTYSIFFGGVGCMVLVSLLFSCSSIPLTWRETLRGEESALPSRDSMVFIIHGDGDYLYHDTSGHAHRADEEVLGGVTRVAEQNPQAEVFIFHQRARRHTFFFPRRDGKFYYYRHGRLLAEESYWRDQGPSRFNPEVELYHRFHEQKQPQLARLFFYFGHQIPEFDGVGYDASYPDRTFIVHELADGLNRIARDSKFDLIVLSTCFGGTPHTIAALAPYTRTIVASPDNLHLSYFAIQPFERLDVGLRNGDVAGLAKTFAHQAFDRLAENIQTTVTVAVYDVERVQGYLHSIGSVYDHSLTTLKGETPASIEHCDCAEDSAYVLPGMSEGVDVLYRPPRFGRSKNKQNHSGWECWKLPN
;
A
#
# COMPACT_ATOMS: atom_id res chain seq x y z
N MET A 1 29.49 33.06 -19.76
CA MET A 1 29.59 32.01 -20.80
C MET A 1 28.45 31.01 -20.55
N LYS A 2 27.29 31.22 -21.18
CA LYS A 2 26.11 30.34 -21.05
C LYS A 2 26.13 29.36 -22.22
N ARG A 3 26.13 28.05 -21.95
CA ARG A 3 25.91 27.01 -22.97
C ARG A 3 24.47 26.52 -22.85
N THR A 4 23.66 26.90 -23.82
CA THR A 4 22.34 26.34 -24.13
C THR A 4 22.54 25.04 -24.91
N PHE A 5 21.95 23.95 -24.43
CA PHE A 5 21.78 22.73 -25.22
C PHE A 5 20.35 22.69 -25.75
N SER A 6 20.23 22.81 -27.07
CA SER A 6 18.99 22.60 -27.81
C SER A 6 18.91 21.12 -28.18
N VAL A 7 17.85 20.43 -27.73
CA VAL A 7 17.55 19.07 -28.20
C VAL A 7 16.63 19.17 -29.41
N PHE A 8 17.11 18.65 -30.53
CA PHE A 8 16.40 18.56 -31.80
C PHE A 8 15.23 17.58 -31.72
N GLY A 9 14.10 18.00 -32.28
CA GLY A 9 12.94 17.14 -32.54
C GLY A 9 13.21 16.16 -33.68
N MET A 10 12.62 14.97 -33.57
CA MET A 10 12.50 14.02 -34.66
C MET A 10 11.01 13.79 -34.92
N GLN A 11 10.48 14.57 -35.86
CA GLN A 11 9.27 14.22 -36.60
C GLN A 11 9.68 13.26 -37.71
N SER A 12 9.03 12.10 -37.81
CA SER A 12 9.05 11.29 -39.01
C SER A 12 7.63 10.89 -39.39
N LEU A 13 7.33 11.19 -40.65
CA LEU A 13 6.10 10.98 -41.37
C LEU A 13 5.91 9.48 -41.68
N HIS A 14 4.66 9.00 -41.70
CA HIS A 14 4.13 8.33 -42.89
C HIS A 14 2.61 8.19 -42.85
N ASN A 15 1.95 8.99 -43.71
CA ASN A 15 0.64 8.68 -44.28
C ASN A 15 0.81 7.56 -45.31
N ILE A 16 0.01 6.50 -45.22
CA ILE A 16 -0.32 5.64 -46.36
C ILE A 16 -1.83 5.37 -46.32
N PHE A 17 -2.53 5.96 -47.29
CA PHE A 17 -3.85 5.53 -47.74
C PHE A 17 -3.76 4.13 -48.35
N SER A 18 -4.72 3.27 -48.08
CA SER A 18 -5.00 2.11 -48.95
C SER A 18 -6.50 1.87 -49.02
N THR A 19 -6.99 2.05 -50.24
CA THR A 19 -8.34 1.78 -50.71
C THR A 19 -8.62 0.28 -50.80
N SER A 20 -9.89 -0.03 -50.55
CA SER A 20 -10.60 -1.29 -50.73
C SER A 20 -10.33 -2.05 -52.02
N ALA A 21 -10.27 -3.38 -51.92
CA ALA A 21 -10.69 -4.32 -52.98
C ALA A 21 -11.51 -5.44 -52.33
N MET A 22 -12.78 -5.55 -52.73
CA MET A 22 -13.66 -6.67 -52.40
C MET A 22 -13.18 -7.92 -53.12
N GLN A 23 -12.99 -9.02 -52.40
CA GLN A 23 -12.86 -10.34 -53.00
C GLN A 23 -13.87 -11.29 -52.34
N THR A 24 -14.95 -11.54 -53.07
CA THR A 24 -15.96 -12.54 -52.79
C THR A 24 -15.37 -13.92 -53.07
N TYR A 25 -15.11 -14.69 -52.03
CA TYR A 25 -15.01 -16.15 -52.12
C TYR A 25 -16.18 -16.78 -51.37
N SER A 26 -16.97 -17.51 -52.15
CA SER A 26 -18.01 -18.42 -51.69
C SER A 26 -17.44 -19.83 -51.67
N ILE A 27 -18.12 -20.68 -50.89
CA ILE A 27 -18.20 -22.14 -50.96
C ILE A 27 -17.40 -22.92 -49.91
N PHE A 28 -18.18 -23.34 -48.88
CA PHE A 28 -18.24 -24.67 -48.27
C PHE A 28 -16.93 -25.37 -47.91
N PHE A 29 -16.67 -25.50 -46.60
CA PHE A 29 -16.43 -26.76 -45.88
C PHE A 29 -16.07 -26.41 -44.42
N GLY A 30 -17.02 -26.50 -43.49
CA GLY A 30 -16.75 -26.10 -42.10
C GLY A 30 -17.85 -26.41 -41.09
N GLY A 31 -18.65 -27.46 -41.33
CA GLY A 31 -19.84 -27.74 -40.52
C GLY A 31 -19.62 -28.53 -39.23
N VAL A 32 -18.43 -29.09 -38.98
CA VAL A 32 -18.22 -30.00 -37.83
C VAL A 32 -17.09 -29.56 -36.89
N GLY A 33 -16.12 -28.76 -37.36
CA GLY A 33 -15.01 -28.27 -36.52
C GLY A 33 -15.38 -27.12 -35.56
N CYS A 34 -16.37 -26.28 -35.91
CA CYS A 34 -16.75 -25.10 -35.10
C CYS A 34 -17.55 -25.46 -33.83
N MET A 35 -18.34 -26.55 -33.84
CA MET A 35 -19.13 -26.95 -32.67
C MET A 35 -18.26 -27.46 -31.51
N VAL A 36 -17.13 -28.12 -31.80
CA VAL A 36 -16.21 -28.63 -30.76
C VAL A 36 -15.43 -27.48 -30.10
N LEU A 37 -15.02 -26.47 -30.89
CA LEU A 37 -14.30 -25.31 -30.35
C LEU A 37 -15.20 -24.42 -29.48
N VAL A 38 -16.47 -24.23 -29.86
CA VAL A 38 -17.46 -23.48 -29.06
C VAL A 38 -17.79 -24.25 -27.77
N SER A 39 -17.90 -25.58 -27.82
CA SER A 39 -18.18 -26.40 -26.63
C SER A 39 -17.02 -26.41 -25.61
N LEU A 40 -15.77 -26.27 -26.06
CA LEU A 40 -14.59 -26.11 -25.18
C LEU A 40 -14.51 -24.73 -24.54
N LEU A 41 -15.02 -23.68 -25.19
CA LEU A 41 -15.07 -22.32 -24.62
C LEU A 41 -16.16 -22.15 -23.56
N PHE A 42 -17.23 -22.95 -23.59
CA PHE A 42 -18.27 -22.96 -22.54
C PHE A 42 -17.93 -23.85 -21.33
N SER A 43 -16.86 -24.65 -21.36
CA SER A 43 -16.43 -25.48 -20.22
C SER A 43 -15.43 -24.79 -19.27
N CYS A 44 -15.09 -23.52 -19.49
CA CYS A 44 -14.04 -22.83 -18.75
C CYS A 44 -14.54 -21.54 -18.07
N SER A 45 -15.42 -21.62 -17.07
CA SER A 45 -15.49 -20.58 -16.00
C SER A 45 -16.53 -20.91 -14.93
N SER A 46 -16.41 -22.06 -14.32
CA SER A 46 -16.85 -22.23 -12.93
C SER A 46 -15.78 -23.06 -12.26
N ILE A 47 -14.66 -22.43 -11.90
CA ILE A 47 -13.87 -22.96 -10.78
C ILE A 47 -14.87 -22.93 -9.63
N PRO A 48 -15.38 -24.09 -9.15
CA PRO A 48 -16.27 -24.08 -8.02
C PRO A 48 -15.52 -23.34 -6.91
N LEU A 49 -16.22 -22.43 -6.24
CA LEU A 49 -15.79 -21.97 -4.93
C LEU A 49 -15.43 -23.27 -4.20
N THR A 50 -14.14 -23.50 -3.94
CA THR A 50 -13.74 -24.53 -2.99
C THR A 50 -14.10 -23.95 -1.64
N TRP A 51 -15.39 -23.83 -1.38
CA TRP A 51 -15.95 -23.81 -0.07
C TRP A 51 -15.63 -25.19 0.46
N ARG A 52 -14.42 -25.33 1.01
CA ARG A 52 -14.06 -26.51 1.78
C ARG A 52 -15.08 -26.50 2.90
N GLU A 53 -16.08 -27.39 2.81
CA GLU A 53 -17.15 -27.53 3.78
C GLU A 53 -16.54 -27.33 5.15
N THR A 54 -16.96 -26.23 5.79
CA THR A 54 -16.55 -25.85 7.13
C THR A 54 -16.74 -27.09 7.97
N LEU A 55 -15.62 -27.69 8.39
CA LEU A 55 -15.61 -28.91 9.19
C LEU A 55 -16.59 -28.66 10.32
N ARG A 56 -17.70 -29.41 10.33
CA ARG A 56 -18.89 -29.24 11.18
C ARG A 56 -18.61 -29.42 12.69
N GLY A 57 -17.34 -29.34 13.10
CA GLY A 57 -16.84 -29.36 14.48
C GLY A 57 -16.23 -28.03 14.97
N GLU A 58 -16.31 -26.93 14.21
CA GLU A 58 -15.80 -25.60 14.63
C GLU A 58 -16.72 -24.84 15.59
N GLU A 59 -17.83 -25.44 16.05
CA GLU A 59 -18.81 -24.84 16.98
C GLU A 59 -18.24 -24.57 18.41
N SER A 60 -16.96 -24.87 18.64
CA SER A 60 -16.24 -24.60 19.90
C SER A 60 -15.03 -23.67 19.75
N ALA A 61 -14.75 -23.14 18.56
CA ALA A 61 -13.65 -22.21 18.39
C ALA A 61 -13.97 -20.88 19.08
N LEU A 62 -13.07 -20.43 19.96
CA LEU A 62 -13.20 -19.13 20.62
C LEU A 62 -13.31 -18.03 19.55
N PRO A 63 -14.11 -16.98 19.80
CA PRO A 63 -14.26 -15.89 18.85
C PRO A 63 -12.93 -15.19 18.58
N SER A 64 -12.75 -14.71 17.35
CA SER A 64 -11.58 -13.91 16.97
C SER A 64 -11.55 -12.64 17.82
N ARG A 65 -10.42 -12.40 18.48
CA ARG A 65 -10.18 -11.24 19.33
C ARG A 65 -9.61 -10.08 18.53
N ASP A 66 -8.86 -10.37 17.47
CA ASP A 66 -8.12 -9.37 16.71
C ASP A 66 -8.49 -9.43 15.22
N SER A 67 -8.38 -8.30 14.52
CA SER A 67 -8.60 -8.19 13.08
C SER A 67 -7.44 -7.46 12.42
N MET A 68 -6.91 -8.05 11.37
CA MET A 68 -5.80 -7.50 10.60
C MET A 68 -6.14 -7.39 9.12
N VAL A 69 -5.94 -6.22 8.54
CA VAL A 69 -6.16 -5.97 7.11
C VAL A 69 -4.84 -5.57 6.45
N PHE A 70 -4.41 -6.34 5.47
CA PHE A 70 -3.17 -6.13 4.73
C PHE A 70 -3.47 -5.79 3.27
N ILE A 71 -3.03 -4.61 2.82
CA ILE A 71 -3.01 -4.23 1.40
C ILE A 71 -1.56 -4.29 0.92
N ILE A 72 -1.26 -5.22 0.03
CA ILE A 72 0.07 -5.41 -0.58
C ILE A 72 -0.01 -4.95 -2.03
N HIS A 73 0.52 -3.76 -2.30
CA HIS A 73 0.53 -3.13 -3.61
C HIS A 73 1.81 -3.51 -4.39
N GLY A 74 1.71 -4.52 -5.26
CA GLY A 74 2.78 -5.05 -6.11
C GLY A 74 2.63 -4.73 -7.61
N ASP A 75 1.81 -3.73 -7.98
CA ASP A 75 1.59 -3.37 -9.39
C ASP A 75 2.82 -2.73 -10.05
N GLY A 76 3.72 -2.14 -9.26
CA GLY A 76 4.97 -1.53 -9.74
C GLY A 76 6.13 -2.50 -10.00
N ASP A 77 5.94 -3.81 -9.84
CA ASP A 77 6.99 -4.85 -9.99
C ASP A 77 8.27 -4.52 -9.19
N TYR A 78 8.12 -4.02 -7.95
CA TYR A 78 9.25 -3.56 -7.14
C TYR A 78 10.25 -4.70 -6.82
N LEU A 79 11.48 -4.52 -7.31
CA LEU A 79 12.61 -5.40 -7.05
C LEU A 79 13.62 -4.69 -6.15
N TYR A 80 14.19 -5.44 -5.20
CA TYR A 80 15.34 -5.01 -4.42
C TYR A 80 16.41 -6.10 -4.43
N HIS A 81 17.64 -5.71 -4.15
CA HIS A 81 18.75 -6.65 -4.02
C HIS A 81 19.17 -6.73 -2.54
N ASP A 82 19.43 -7.94 -2.07
CA ASP A 82 20.00 -8.15 -0.73
C ASP A 82 21.51 -7.86 -0.71
N THR A 83 22.13 -8.00 0.46
CA THR A 83 23.59 -7.81 0.64
C THR A 83 24.44 -8.83 -0.11
N SER A 84 23.86 -9.94 -0.55
CA SER A 84 24.50 -10.95 -1.42
C SER A 84 24.26 -10.67 -2.91
N GLY A 85 23.50 -9.63 -3.26
CA GLY A 85 23.16 -9.25 -4.62
C GLY A 85 22.03 -10.07 -5.24
N HIS A 86 21.27 -10.87 -4.47
CA HIS A 86 20.12 -11.58 -5.02
C HIS A 86 18.93 -10.63 -5.17
N ALA A 87 18.27 -10.69 -6.32
CA ALA A 87 17.06 -9.93 -6.59
C ALA A 87 15.85 -10.61 -5.94
N HIS A 88 15.04 -9.80 -5.26
CA HIS A 88 13.84 -10.22 -4.55
C HIS A 88 12.64 -9.37 -5.00
N ARG A 89 11.49 -10.02 -5.17
CA ARG A 89 10.20 -9.35 -5.41
C ARG A 89 9.62 -8.94 -4.06
N ALA A 90 9.57 -7.64 -3.80
CA ALA A 90 9.21 -7.14 -2.47
C ALA A 90 7.78 -7.52 -2.07
N ASP A 91 6.84 -7.47 -3.00
CA ASP A 91 5.44 -7.82 -2.76
C ASP A 91 5.25 -9.30 -2.40
N GLU A 92 5.98 -10.20 -3.08
CA GLU A 92 5.93 -11.65 -2.80
C GLU A 92 6.61 -11.99 -1.45
N GLU A 93 7.70 -11.30 -1.08
CA GLU A 93 8.34 -11.44 0.24
C GLU A 93 7.41 -10.98 1.37
N VAL A 94 6.74 -9.83 1.17
CA VAL A 94 5.73 -9.32 2.11
C VAL A 94 4.58 -10.31 2.21
N LEU A 95 4.04 -10.80 1.09
CA LEU A 95 2.96 -11.79 1.08
C LEU A 95 3.34 -13.03 1.89
N GLY A 96 4.52 -13.60 1.64
CA GLY A 96 4.99 -14.79 2.37
C GLY A 96 5.09 -14.56 3.88
N GLY A 97 5.52 -13.38 4.31
CA GLY A 97 5.54 -13.06 5.74
C GLY A 97 4.15 -12.76 6.33
N VAL A 98 3.26 -12.09 5.61
CA VAL A 98 1.89 -11.83 6.07
C VAL A 98 1.11 -13.14 6.16
N THR A 99 1.34 -14.09 5.26
CA THR A 99 0.80 -15.45 5.37
C THR A 99 1.26 -16.12 6.67
N ARG A 100 2.55 -16.02 7.04
CA ARG A 100 3.02 -16.55 8.34
C ARG A 100 2.35 -15.87 9.52
N VAL A 101 2.16 -14.55 9.47
CA VAL A 101 1.39 -13.82 10.49
C VAL A 101 -0.02 -14.38 10.58
N ALA A 102 -0.70 -14.58 9.45
CA ALA A 102 -2.06 -15.09 9.43
C ALA A 102 -2.17 -16.52 10.00
N GLU A 103 -1.22 -17.40 9.68
CA GLU A 103 -1.17 -18.79 10.16
C GLU A 103 -0.83 -18.90 11.65
N GLN A 104 0.02 -18.03 12.18
CA GLN A 104 0.50 -18.10 13.57
C GLN A 104 -0.42 -17.41 14.59
N ASN A 105 -1.49 -16.73 14.16
CA ASN A 105 -2.43 -16.05 15.04
C ASN A 105 -3.79 -16.77 15.12
N PRO A 106 -3.94 -17.79 16.00
CA PRO A 106 -5.17 -18.55 16.13
C PRO A 106 -6.33 -17.76 16.75
N GLN A 107 -6.11 -16.53 17.20
CA GLN A 107 -7.15 -15.66 17.75
C GLN A 107 -7.48 -14.47 16.84
N ALA A 108 -6.89 -14.40 15.65
CA ALA A 108 -7.14 -13.32 14.70
C ALA A 108 -8.03 -13.78 13.53
N GLU A 109 -8.75 -12.82 12.95
CA GLU A 109 -9.14 -12.85 11.55
C GLU A 109 -8.17 -11.97 10.74
N VAL A 110 -7.79 -12.44 9.55
CA VAL A 110 -6.78 -11.77 8.72
C VAL A 110 -7.23 -11.71 7.27
N PHE A 111 -7.24 -10.50 6.72
CA PHE A 111 -7.60 -10.20 5.34
C PHE A 111 -6.34 -9.75 4.61
N ILE A 112 -5.96 -10.47 3.56
CA ILE A 112 -4.78 -10.15 2.75
C ILE A 112 -5.23 -9.86 1.33
N PHE A 113 -4.96 -8.65 0.87
CA PHE A 113 -5.22 -8.19 -0.49
C PHE A 113 -3.89 -7.96 -1.20
N HIS A 114 -3.52 -8.88 -2.10
CA HIS A 114 -2.33 -8.78 -2.92
C HIS A 114 -2.69 -8.28 -4.32
N GLN A 115 -2.31 -7.05 -4.60
CA GLN A 115 -2.51 -6.38 -5.88
C GLN A 115 -1.28 -6.60 -6.75
N ARG A 116 -1.46 -7.19 -7.93
CA ARG A 116 -0.36 -7.63 -8.80
C ARG A 116 -0.41 -6.90 -10.14
N ALA A 117 0.72 -6.83 -10.80
CA ALA A 117 0.78 -6.38 -12.19
C ALA A 117 -0.14 -7.22 -13.08
N ARG A 118 -1.01 -6.54 -13.83
CA ARG A 118 -1.95 -7.15 -14.78
C ARG A 118 -1.17 -7.79 -15.91
N ARG A 119 -1.39 -9.09 -16.10
CA ARG A 119 -0.81 -9.85 -17.21
C ARG A 119 -1.88 -10.15 -18.25
N HIS A 120 -1.62 -9.76 -19.49
CA HIS A 120 -2.46 -10.14 -20.61
C HIS A 120 -1.95 -11.45 -21.22
N THR A 121 -2.83 -12.45 -21.32
CA THR A 121 -2.58 -13.63 -22.16
C THR A 121 -3.57 -13.64 -23.32
N PHE A 122 -3.06 -13.35 -24.51
CA PHE A 122 -3.83 -13.23 -25.77
C PHE A 122 -4.99 -12.23 -25.70
N PHE A 123 -6.20 -12.68 -25.34
CA PHE A 123 -7.43 -11.86 -25.37
C PHE A 123 -8.22 -11.84 -24.05
N PHE A 124 -7.85 -12.67 -23.07
CA PHE A 124 -8.54 -12.71 -21.79
C PHE A 124 -7.69 -12.01 -20.75
N PRO A 125 -8.11 -10.84 -20.25
CA PRO A 125 -7.36 -10.22 -19.18
C PRO A 125 -7.42 -11.18 -17.98
N ARG A 126 -6.30 -11.33 -17.26
CA ARG A 126 -6.29 -12.07 -15.99
C ARG A 126 -6.62 -11.14 -14.84
N ARG A 127 -7.36 -11.66 -13.86
CA ARG A 127 -7.59 -11.01 -12.57
C ARG A 127 -6.24 -10.64 -11.95
N ASP A 128 -6.13 -9.42 -11.48
CA ASP A 128 -4.89 -8.78 -11.03
C ASP A 128 -4.91 -8.47 -9.52
N GLY A 129 -5.95 -8.91 -8.81
CA GLY A 129 -5.99 -8.99 -7.36
C GLY A 129 -6.10 -10.44 -6.88
N LYS A 130 -5.45 -10.72 -5.74
CA LYS A 130 -5.58 -11.96 -4.97
C LYS A 130 -6.00 -11.62 -3.54
N PHE A 131 -7.04 -12.29 -3.07
CA PHE A 131 -7.59 -12.13 -1.73
C PHE A 131 -7.42 -13.43 -0.96
N TYR A 132 -6.94 -13.32 0.27
CA TYR A 132 -6.84 -14.42 1.22
C TYR A 132 -7.53 -14.04 2.51
N TYR A 133 -8.36 -14.93 3.03
CA TYR A 133 -9.01 -14.79 4.33
C TYR A 133 -8.58 -15.92 5.24
N TYR A 134 -7.96 -15.55 6.36
CA TYR A 134 -7.61 -16.48 7.42
C TYR A 134 -8.46 -16.23 8.65
N ARG A 135 -8.78 -17.31 9.34
CA ARG A 135 -9.35 -17.26 10.69
C ARG A 135 -8.79 -18.41 11.49
N HIS A 136 -8.48 -18.14 12.75
CA HIS A 136 -7.91 -19.14 13.66
C HIS A 136 -6.64 -19.82 13.11
N GLY A 137 -5.78 -19.06 12.43
CA GLY A 137 -4.56 -19.60 11.82
C GLY A 137 -4.78 -20.42 10.55
N ARG A 138 -5.99 -20.46 9.99
CA ARG A 138 -6.33 -21.31 8.84
C ARG A 138 -6.87 -20.48 7.67
N LEU A 139 -6.40 -20.78 6.47
CA LEU A 139 -6.95 -20.22 5.23
C LEU A 139 -8.37 -20.74 5.01
N LEU A 140 -9.35 -19.85 5.04
CA LEU A 140 -10.77 -20.16 4.83
C LEU A 140 -11.24 -19.78 3.42
N ALA A 141 -10.68 -18.73 2.81
CA ALA A 141 -10.98 -18.37 1.43
C ALA A 141 -9.76 -17.85 0.69
N GLU A 142 -9.66 -18.21 -0.58
CA GLU A 142 -8.76 -17.61 -1.55
C GLU A 142 -9.56 -17.25 -2.80
N GLU A 143 -9.63 -15.95 -3.14
CA GLU A 143 -10.31 -15.46 -4.33
C GLU A 143 -9.36 -14.64 -5.20
N SER A 144 -9.55 -14.72 -6.52
CA SER A 144 -8.93 -13.73 -7.43
C SER A 144 -9.98 -12.69 -7.77
N TYR A 145 -9.62 -11.41 -7.90
CA TYR A 145 -10.56 -10.34 -8.21
C TYR A 145 -9.97 -9.31 -9.18
N TRP A 146 -10.85 -8.46 -9.72
CA TRP A 146 -10.50 -7.34 -10.58
C TRP A 146 -10.39 -6.06 -9.74
N ARG A 147 -9.27 -5.34 -9.80
CA ARG A 147 -9.09 -4.12 -9.01
C ARG A 147 -9.84 -2.90 -9.57
N ASP A 148 -10.32 -2.97 -10.81
CA ASP A 148 -10.98 -1.87 -11.53
C ASP A 148 -12.50 -1.84 -11.40
N GLN A 149 -13.09 -2.54 -10.43
CA GLN A 149 -14.54 -2.60 -10.29
C GLN A 149 -15.10 -1.43 -9.48
N GLY A 150 -15.98 -0.65 -10.12
CA GLY A 150 -16.76 0.43 -9.50
C GLY A 150 -16.02 1.78 -9.36
N PRO A 151 -16.66 2.78 -8.73
CA PRO A 151 -16.17 4.18 -8.73
C PRO A 151 -14.87 4.46 -7.94
N SER A 152 -14.51 3.65 -6.95
CA SER A 152 -13.33 3.87 -6.08
C SER A 152 -12.34 2.71 -6.21
N ARG A 153 -11.03 3.01 -6.05
CA ARG A 153 -9.94 2.01 -6.10
C ARG A 153 -10.15 0.85 -5.16
N PHE A 154 -10.57 1.13 -3.92
CA PHE A 154 -10.74 0.13 -2.87
C PHE A 154 -12.09 -0.58 -2.88
N ASN A 155 -12.94 -0.35 -3.88
CA ASN A 155 -14.26 -0.99 -3.93
C ASN A 155 -14.20 -2.52 -3.82
N PRO A 156 -13.36 -3.23 -4.60
CA PRO A 156 -13.31 -4.69 -4.53
C PRO A 156 -12.84 -5.17 -3.17
N GLU A 157 -11.82 -4.53 -2.60
CA GLU A 157 -11.27 -4.87 -1.28
C GLU A 157 -12.30 -4.63 -0.17
N VAL A 158 -13.02 -3.50 -0.22
CA VAL A 158 -14.11 -3.18 0.70
C VAL A 158 -15.23 -4.20 0.61
N GLU A 159 -15.63 -4.60 -0.60
CA GLU A 159 -16.68 -5.60 -0.79
C GLU A 159 -16.27 -6.96 -0.22
N LEU A 160 -15.06 -7.42 -0.55
CA LEU A 160 -14.51 -8.68 -0.05
C LEU A 160 -14.35 -8.66 1.47
N TYR A 161 -13.83 -7.57 2.04
CA TYR A 161 -13.74 -7.39 3.48
C TYR A 161 -15.12 -7.56 4.14
N HIS A 162 -16.14 -6.82 3.69
CA HIS A 162 -17.48 -6.90 4.29
C HIS A 162 -18.18 -8.24 4.05
N ARG A 163 -17.84 -8.95 2.98
CA ARG A 163 -18.38 -10.29 2.69
C ARG A 163 -17.89 -11.33 3.71
N PHE A 164 -16.64 -11.25 4.13
CA PHE A 164 -16.00 -12.24 5.00
C PHE A 164 -15.91 -11.82 6.47
N HIS A 165 -15.98 -10.52 6.77
CA HIS A 165 -15.89 -10.00 8.13
C HIS A 165 -17.13 -10.32 8.97
N GLU A 166 -16.91 -10.89 10.16
CA GLU A 166 -17.97 -11.17 11.11
C GLU A 166 -18.15 -10.02 12.11
N GLN A 167 -19.15 -9.16 11.88
CA GLN A 167 -19.45 -8.00 12.73
C GLN A 167 -19.91 -8.32 14.17
N LYS A 168 -20.01 -9.59 14.56
CA LYS A 168 -20.80 -9.99 15.74
C LYS A 168 -20.09 -9.77 17.07
N GLN A 169 -18.78 -9.48 17.11
CA GLN A 169 -18.05 -9.38 18.38
C GLN A 169 -17.12 -8.17 18.47
N PRO A 170 -17.05 -7.52 19.64
CA PRO A 170 -16.08 -6.46 19.88
C PRO A 170 -14.66 -7.03 19.81
N GLN A 171 -13.86 -6.44 18.93
CA GLN A 171 -12.46 -6.79 18.74
C GLN A 171 -11.59 -6.04 19.75
N LEU A 172 -10.53 -6.68 20.23
CA LEU A 172 -9.53 -6.09 21.11
C LEU A 172 -8.53 -5.24 20.35
N ALA A 173 -8.17 -5.65 19.13
CA ALA A 173 -7.30 -4.87 18.27
C ALA A 173 -7.73 -4.96 16.81
N ARG A 174 -7.75 -3.80 16.15
CA ARG A 174 -7.98 -3.62 14.71
C ARG A 174 -6.74 -2.99 14.10
N LEU A 175 -6.04 -3.75 13.26
CA LEU A 175 -4.77 -3.33 12.67
C LEU A 175 -4.91 -3.25 11.14
N PHE A 176 -4.37 -2.20 10.55
CA PHE A 176 -4.33 -2.04 9.09
C PHE A 176 -2.91 -1.80 8.61
N PHE A 177 -2.56 -2.42 7.50
CA PHE A 177 -1.23 -2.35 6.92
C PHE A 177 -1.30 -2.06 5.43
N TYR A 178 -0.54 -1.08 4.98
CA TYR A 178 -0.33 -0.80 3.57
C TYR A 178 1.14 -0.99 3.21
N PHE A 179 1.41 -1.82 2.21
CA PHE A 179 2.75 -2.04 1.65
C PHE A 179 2.75 -1.62 0.19
N GLY A 180 3.55 -0.62 -0.18
CA GLY A 180 3.59 -0.14 -1.55
C GLY A 180 4.53 1.04 -1.75
N HIS A 181 4.58 1.58 -2.97
CA HIS A 181 5.31 2.80 -3.22
C HIS A 181 4.69 4.01 -2.50
N GLN A 182 5.44 5.12 -2.45
CA GLN A 182 4.96 6.41 -1.95
C GLN A 182 3.57 6.71 -2.49
N ILE A 183 2.60 6.90 -1.58
CA ILE A 183 1.26 7.34 -1.96
C ILE A 183 1.36 8.85 -2.21
N PRO A 184 1.07 9.32 -3.43
CA PRO A 184 1.16 10.75 -3.73
C PRO A 184 0.16 11.56 -2.91
N GLU A 185 0.53 12.78 -2.55
CA GLU A 185 -0.38 13.72 -1.87
C GLU A 185 -1.24 14.52 -2.88
N PHE A 186 -0.78 14.59 -4.13
CA PHE A 186 -1.47 15.23 -5.25
C PHE A 186 -1.12 14.50 -6.55
N ASP A 187 -1.92 14.73 -7.59
CA ASP A 187 -1.69 14.26 -8.97
C ASP A 187 -1.28 12.77 -9.08
N GLY A 188 -2.04 11.87 -8.46
CA GLY A 188 -1.76 10.44 -8.40
C GLY A 188 -2.07 9.62 -9.66
N VAL A 189 -2.12 10.24 -10.84
CA VAL A 189 -2.30 9.53 -12.13
C VAL A 189 -1.04 8.71 -12.41
N GLY A 190 -1.22 7.49 -12.95
CA GLY A 190 -0.10 6.60 -13.25
C GLY A 190 0.48 5.87 -12.03
N TYR A 191 -0.12 6.03 -10.84
CA TYR A 191 0.29 5.29 -9.65
C TYR A 191 0.16 3.77 -9.84
N ASP A 192 -0.97 3.33 -10.38
CA ASP A 192 -1.20 1.94 -10.77
C ASP A 192 -0.66 1.70 -12.19
N ALA A 193 0.43 0.96 -12.32
CA ALA A 193 1.00 0.61 -13.63
C ALA A 193 -0.01 -0.13 -14.54
N SER A 194 -0.89 -0.94 -13.95
CA SER A 194 -1.94 -1.65 -14.68
C SER A 194 -3.15 -0.77 -15.05
N TYR A 195 -3.29 0.38 -14.40
CA TYR A 195 -4.42 1.30 -14.56
C TYR A 195 -3.94 2.75 -14.57
N PRO A 196 -3.16 3.15 -15.61
CA PRO A 196 -2.45 4.42 -15.60
C PRO A 196 -3.38 5.64 -15.56
N ASP A 197 -4.62 5.52 -16.05
CA ASP A 197 -5.61 6.61 -16.04
C ASP A 197 -6.30 6.78 -14.69
N ARG A 198 -6.08 5.88 -13.73
CA ARG A 198 -6.66 5.99 -12.39
C ARG A 198 -5.75 6.81 -11.50
N THR A 199 -6.36 7.72 -10.77
CA THR A 199 -5.70 8.45 -9.70
C THR A 199 -5.71 7.63 -8.42
N PHE A 200 -4.58 7.62 -7.71
CA PHE A 200 -4.52 7.21 -6.32
C PHE A 200 -3.65 8.17 -5.53
N ILE A 201 -4.25 8.89 -4.59
CA ILE A 201 -3.58 9.76 -3.63
C ILE A 201 -3.99 9.37 -2.19
N VAL A 202 -3.43 10.08 -1.22
CA VAL A 202 -3.69 9.90 0.22
C VAL A 202 -5.20 9.94 0.52
N HIS A 203 -5.97 10.77 -0.18
CA HIS A 203 -7.42 10.88 0.04
C HIS A 203 -8.17 9.58 -0.32
N GLU A 204 -7.83 8.91 -1.44
CA GLU A 204 -8.48 7.64 -1.79
C GLU A 204 -8.09 6.51 -0.83
N LEU A 205 -6.90 6.56 -0.23
CA LEU A 205 -6.55 5.67 0.88
C LEU A 205 -7.44 5.93 2.10
N ALA A 206 -7.56 7.19 2.52
CA ALA A 206 -8.43 7.60 3.62
C ALA A 206 -9.89 7.19 3.39
N ASP A 207 -10.41 7.37 2.18
CA ASP A 207 -11.77 6.94 1.80
C ASP A 207 -11.95 5.42 1.85
N GLY A 208 -10.95 4.66 1.38
CA GLY A 208 -10.93 3.20 1.50
C GLY A 208 -10.99 2.76 2.95
N LEU A 209 -10.13 3.36 3.80
CA LEU A 209 -10.09 3.11 5.23
C LEU A 209 -11.41 3.43 5.91
N ASN A 210 -12.02 4.57 5.61
CA ASN A 210 -13.35 4.94 6.12
C ASN A 210 -14.38 3.84 5.86
N ARG A 211 -14.37 3.27 4.65
CA ARG A 211 -15.33 2.27 4.22
C ARG A 211 -15.07 0.88 4.80
N ILE A 212 -13.82 0.54 5.11
CA ILE A 212 -13.47 -0.70 5.83
C ILE A 212 -13.79 -0.51 7.32
N ALA A 213 -13.38 0.62 7.90
CA ALA A 213 -13.56 0.97 9.30
C ALA A 213 -15.04 1.06 9.72
N ARG A 214 -15.85 1.71 8.86
CA ARG A 214 -17.23 2.14 9.10
C ARG A 214 -17.35 2.88 10.44
N ASP A 215 -17.82 2.19 11.47
CA ASP A 215 -18.20 2.79 12.76
C ASP A 215 -17.07 2.69 13.80
N SER A 216 -15.89 2.20 13.40
CA SER A 216 -14.86 1.75 14.33
C SER A 216 -13.46 2.03 13.79
N LYS A 217 -12.68 2.82 14.54
CA LYS A 217 -11.28 3.13 14.21
C LYS A 217 -10.40 1.89 14.31
N PHE A 218 -9.34 1.87 13.51
CA PHE A 218 -8.19 0.98 13.73
C PHE A 218 -7.42 1.43 14.96
N ASP A 219 -6.89 0.50 15.73
CA ASP A 219 -5.98 0.83 16.83
C ASP A 219 -4.59 1.19 16.31
N LEU A 220 -4.21 0.61 15.18
CA LEU A 220 -2.93 0.85 14.50
C LEU A 220 -3.10 0.86 12.99
N ILE A 221 -2.55 1.88 12.35
CA ILE A 221 -2.25 1.88 10.91
C ILE A 221 -0.73 1.84 10.72
N VAL A 222 -0.28 0.98 9.82
CA VAL A 222 1.12 0.89 9.40
C VAL A 222 1.23 1.22 7.92
N LEU A 223 2.02 2.25 7.61
CA LEU A 223 2.39 2.61 6.24
C LEU A 223 3.83 2.18 5.97
N SER A 224 3.98 1.05 5.31
CA SER A 224 5.24 0.69 4.66
C SER A 224 5.24 1.34 3.28
N THR A 225 5.55 2.65 3.24
CA THR A 225 5.70 3.46 2.03
C THR A 225 6.80 4.50 2.27
N CYS A 226 7.48 4.97 1.22
CA CYS A 226 8.29 6.18 1.33
C CYS A 226 7.38 7.37 1.63
N PHE A 227 7.87 8.34 2.40
CA PHE A 227 7.19 9.63 2.63
C PHE A 227 5.75 9.48 3.16
N GLY A 228 5.47 8.43 3.94
CA GLY A 228 4.18 8.23 4.61
C GLY A 228 4.02 9.05 5.89
N GLY A 229 5.09 9.71 6.34
CA GLY A 229 5.15 10.53 7.56
C GLY A 229 5.02 12.04 7.32
N THR A 230 4.14 12.47 6.41
CA THR A 230 3.87 13.89 6.18
C THR A 230 2.71 14.39 7.05
N PRO A 231 2.65 15.70 7.40
CA PRO A 231 1.50 16.28 8.08
C PRO A 231 0.17 15.98 7.37
N HIS A 232 0.12 16.07 6.04
CA HIS A 232 -1.10 15.81 5.27
C HIS A 232 -1.51 14.33 5.29
N THR A 233 -0.57 13.38 5.17
CA THR A 233 -0.88 11.95 5.30
C THR A 233 -1.41 11.61 6.68
N ILE A 234 -0.71 12.03 7.74
CA ILE A 234 -1.12 11.72 9.11
C ILE A 234 -2.47 12.37 9.44
N ALA A 235 -2.71 13.61 9.01
CA ALA A 235 -4.01 14.27 9.18
C ALA A 235 -5.16 13.56 8.45
N ALA A 236 -4.93 13.08 7.22
CA ALA A 236 -5.95 12.36 6.45
C ALA A 236 -6.32 11.01 7.10
N LEU A 237 -5.37 10.36 7.78
CA LEU A 237 -5.57 9.05 8.41
C LEU A 237 -6.03 9.13 9.87
N ALA A 238 -5.78 10.26 10.56
CA ALA A 238 -6.14 10.49 11.96
C ALA A 238 -7.62 10.18 12.32
N PRO A 239 -8.62 10.44 11.45
CA PRO A 239 -10.00 10.07 11.75
C PRO A 239 -10.20 8.55 11.93
N TYR A 240 -9.36 7.73 11.31
CA TYR A 240 -9.55 6.28 11.20
C TYR A 240 -8.65 5.47 12.12
N THR A 241 -7.76 6.11 12.89
CA THR A 241 -6.87 5.36 13.79
C THR A 241 -6.47 6.10 15.06
N ARG A 242 -5.85 5.37 15.99
CA ARG A 242 -5.26 5.88 17.24
C ARG A 242 -3.75 6.02 17.15
N THR A 243 -3.09 5.09 16.46
CA THR A 243 -1.63 5.06 16.32
C THR A 243 -1.26 4.86 14.86
N ILE A 244 -0.27 5.60 14.37
CA ILE A 244 0.29 5.39 13.03
C ILE A 244 1.78 5.04 13.16
N VAL A 245 2.25 4.08 12.37
CA VAL A 245 3.68 3.87 12.13
C VAL A 245 3.96 4.11 10.66
N ALA A 246 4.87 5.03 10.35
CA ALA A 246 5.22 5.36 8.98
C ALA A 246 6.69 5.81 8.87
N SER A 247 7.21 5.85 7.63
CA SER A 247 8.51 6.46 7.33
C SER A 247 8.32 7.88 6.78
N PRO A 248 8.86 8.91 7.45
CA PRO A 248 8.95 10.26 6.89
C PRO A 248 9.83 10.31 5.64
N ASP A 249 10.93 9.55 5.59
CA ASP A 249 11.87 9.56 4.44
C ASP A 249 11.62 8.32 3.54
N ASN A 250 12.51 8.12 2.59
CA ASN A 250 12.63 6.94 1.75
C ASN A 250 12.65 5.65 2.58
N LEU A 251 11.79 4.72 2.20
CA LEU A 251 11.64 3.42 2.85
C LEU A 251 11.77 2.29 1.84
N HIS A 252 12.61 1.32 2.16
CA HIS A 252 12.65 0.06 1.42
C HIS A 252 11.67 -0.94 2.05
N LEU A 253 10.57 -1.21 1.35
CA LEU A 253 9.43 -2.04 1.78
C LEU A 253 9.82 -3.43 2.29
N SER A 254 10.87 -4.00 1.69
CA SER A 254 11.34 -5.35 1.99
C SER A 254 11.94 -5.54 3.37
N TYR A 255 12.21 -4.45 4.09
CA TYR A 255 12.84 -4.50 5.40
C TYR A 255 11.87 -4.15 6.54
N PHE A 256 10.58 -3.99 6.25
CA PHE A 256 9.57 -3.87 7.30
C PHE A 256 9.38 -5.22 8.02
N ALA A 257 9.81 -5.26 9.28
CA ALA A 257 9.84 -6.47 10.09
C ALA A 257 8.43 -6.78 10.62
N ILE A 258 7.64 -7.56 9.88
CA ILE A 258 6.27 -7.95 10.30
C ILE A 258 6.24 -9.08 11.36
N GLN A 259 7.40 -9.59 11.76
CA GLN A 259 7.57 -10.63 12.77
C GLN A 259 6.89 -10.33 14.13
N PRO A 260 6.86 -9.08 14.65
CA PRO A 260 6.11 -8.75 15.87
C PRO A 260 4.64 -9.15 15.84
N PHE A 261 4.04 -9.22 14.65
CA PHE A 261 2.65 -9.58 14.49
C PHE A 261 2.44 -11.09 14.37
N GLU A 262 3.49 -11.92 14.23
CA GLU A 262 3.34 -13.39 14.20
C GLU A 262 2.80 -13.96 15.52
N ARG A 263 2.96 -13.24 16.64
CA ARG A 263 2.49 -13.62 17.98
C ARG A 263 1.77 -12.48 18.69
N LEU A 264 0.61 -12.07 18.17
CA LEU A 264 -0.21 -11.00 18.76
C LEU A 264 -0.65 -11.31 20.19
N ASP A 265 -0.87 -12.58 20.52
CA ASP A 265 -1.18 -13.04 21.89
C ASP A 265 -0.12 -12.61 22.91
N VAL A 266 1.15 -12.56 22.49
CA VAL A 266 2.27 -12.10 23.30
C VAL A 266 2.45 -10.59 23.20
N GLY A 267 2.33 -10.04 21.98
CA GLY A 267 2.56 -8.62 21.70
C GLY A 267 1.50 -7.68 22.29
N LEU A 268 0.23 -8.11 22.32
CA LEU A 268 -0.91 -7.33 22.83
C LEU A 268 -1.27 -7.70 24.27
N ARG A 269 -0.29 -8.05 25.11
CA ARG A 269 -0.55 -8.27 26.55
C ARG A 269 -1.22 -7.03 27.13
N ASN A 270 -2.44 -7.22 27.66
CA ASN A 270 -3.33 -6.17 28.20
C ASN A 270 -3.87 -5.16 27.17
N GLY A 271 -3.81 -5.46 25.87
CA GLY A 271 -4.32 -4.57 24.81
C GLY A 271 -3.44 -3.35 24.53
N ASP A 272 -2.16 -3.38 24.90
CA ASP A 272 -1.22 -2.28 24.67
C ASP A 272 -0.75 -2.20 23.19
N VAL A 273 -1.63 -1.71 22.33
CA VAL A 273 -1.35 -1.53 20.89
C VAL A 273 -0.24 -0.48 20.67
N ALA A 274 -0.15 0.54 21.52
CA ALA A 274 0.88 1.57 21.42
C ALA A 274 2.28 0.99 21.71
N GLY A 275 2.41 0.18 22.76
CA GLY A 275 3.63 -0.56 23.06
C GLY A 275 4.04 -1.54 21.94
N LEU A 276 3.06 -2.24 21.35
CA LEU A 276 3.29 -3.08 20.17
C LEU A 276 3.80 -2.25 18.98
N ALA A 277 3.20 -1.09 18.71
CA ALA A 277 3.59 -0.21 17.62
C ALA A 277 5.04 0.28 17.78
N LYS A 278 5.46 0.66 18.99
CA LYS A 278 6.85 1.04 19.29
C LYS A 278 7.82 -0.13 19.11
N THR A 279 7.46 -1.32 19.62
CA THR A 279 8.27 -2.53 19.45
C THR A 279 8.48 -2.85 17.97
N PHE A 280 7.40 -2.77 17.19
CA PHE A 280 7.44 -2.95 15.75
C PHE A 280 8.32 -1.91 15.05
N ALA A 281 8.16 -0.63 15.39
CA ALA A 281 8.97 0.45 14.82
C ALA A 281 10.47 0.25 15.09
N HIS A 282 10.84 -0.16 16.31
CA HIS A 282 12.22 -0.51 16.66
C HIS A 282 12.77 -1.66 15.81
N GLN A 283 12.03 -2.76 15.68
CA GLN A 283 12.50 -3.90 14.87
C GLN A 283 12.61 -3.55 13.38
N ALA A 284 11.67 -2.76 12.85
CA ALA A 284 11.74 -2.28 11.48
C ALA A 284 12.96 -1.36 11.29
N PHE A 285 13.20 -0.44 12.22
CA PHE A 285 14.35 0.45 12.22
C PHE A 285 15.67 -0.34 12.27
N ASP A 286 15.82 -1.29 13.19
CA ASP A 286 17.05 -2.08 13.34
C ASP A 286 17.33 -2.86 12.05
N ARG A 287 16.32 -3.54 11.50
CA ARG A 287 16.45 -4.27 10.24
C ARG A 287 16.82 -3.37 9.07
N LEU A 288 16.21 -2.19 8.95
CA LEU A 288 16.59 -1.20 7.93
C LEU A 288 18.03 -0.71 8.16
N ALA A 289 18.37 -0.31 9.38
CA ALA A 289 19.68 0.22 9.72
C ALA A 289 20.83 -0.78 9.52
N GLU A 290 20.56 -2.08 9.61
CA GLU A 290 21.52 -3.13 9.28
C GLU A 290 21.71 -3.30 7.77
N ASN A 291 20.62 -3.24 7.00
CA ASN A 291 20.61 -3.67 5.60
C ASN A 291 20.73 -2.54 4.56
N ILE A 292 20.40 -1.29 4.91
CA ILE A 292 20.46 -0.15 3.98
C ILE A 292 21.56 0.85 4.37
N GLN A 293 22.09 1.56 3.38
CA GLN A 293 23.17 2.55 3.54
C GLN A 293 22.67 4.02 3.49
N THR A 294 21.44 4.23 2.99
CA THR A 294 20.76 5.52 2.89
C THR A 294 20.17 5.96 4.22
N THR A 295 19.48 7.09 4.29
CA THR A 295 18.76 7.50 5.50
C THR A 295 17.77 6.41 5.94
N VAL A 296 17.61 6.24 7.25
CA VAL A 296 16.56 5.41 7.85
C VAL A 296 15.79 6.29 8.81
N THR A 297 14.48 6.40 8.61
CA THR A 297 13.58 7.09 9.54
C THR A 297 12.33 6.24 9.74
N VAL A 298 11.98 5.94 10.98
CA VAL A 298 10.70 5.30 11.33
C VAL A 298 10.09 6.13 12.45
N ALA A 299 8.85 6.56 12.29
CA ALA A 299 8.14 7.35 13.27
C ALA A 299 6.87 6.64 13.74
N VAL A 300 6.59 6.74 15.04
CA VAL A 300 5.32 6.35 15.65
C VAL A 300 4.58 7.60 16.07
N TYR A 301 3.35 7.75 15.60
CA TYR A 301 2.49 8.89 15.88
C TYR A 301 1.35 8.45 16.79
N ASP A 302 1.26 9.05 17.97
CA ASP A 302 0.06 9.08 18.80
C ASP A 302 -0.89 10.13 18.22
N VAL A 303 -1.94 9.67 17.56
CA VAL A 303 -2.83 10.52 16.75
C VAL A 303 -3.50 11.61 17.59
N GLU A 304 -3.85 11.32 18.85
CA GLU A 304 -4.50 12.30 19.73
C GLU A 304 -3.52 13.42 20.09
N ARG A 305 -2.27 13.06 20.38
CA ARG A 305 -1.24 14.00 20.81
C ARG A 305 -0.69 14.87 19.69
N VAL A 306 -0.66 14.38 18.45
CA VAL A 306 -0.20 15.17 17.30
C VAL A 306 -1.24 16.17 16.77
N GLN A 307 -2.51 16.12 17.23
CA GLN A 307 -3.59 16.97 16.68
C GLN A 307 -3.29 18.47 16.79
N GLY A 308 -2.68 18.91 17.89
CA GLY A 308 -2.33 20.31 18.09
C GLY A 308 -1.38 20.82 16.99
N TYR A 309 -0.34 20.05 16.70
CA TYR A 309 0.60 20.35 15.63
C TYR A 309 -0.08 20.30 14.25
N LEU A 310 -0.81 19.22 13.94
CA LEU A 310 -1.51 19.06 12.67
C LEU A 310 -2.49 20.22 12.38
N HIS A 311 -3.23 20.66 13.39
CA HIS A 311 -4.12 21.81 13.27
C HIS A 311 -3.35 23.10 13.00
N SER A 312 -2.23 23.32 13.72
CA SER A 312 -1.41 24.52 13.57
C SER A 312 -0.76 24.62 12.19
N ILE A 313 -0.34 23.49 11.61
CA ILE A 313 0.42 23.46 10.36
C ILE A 313 -0.45 23.35 9.11
N GLY A 314 -1.71 22.96 9.25
CA GLY A 314 -2.62 22.66 8.14
C GLY A 314 -2.62 23.72 7.05
N SER A 315 -2.80 25.00 7.38
CA SER A 315 -2.84 26.07 6.37
C SER A 315 -1.51 26.28 5.63
N VAL A 316 -0.38 26.07 6.31
CA VAL A 316 0.95 26.19 5.70
C VAL A 316 1.16 25.03 4.72
N TYR A 317 0.78 23.82 5.12
CA TYR A 317 0.92 22.64 4.28
C TYR A 317 -0.03 22.67 3.08
N ASP A 318 -1.29 23.08 3.26
CA ASP A 318 -2.27 23.25 2.18
C ASP A 318 -1.80 24.28 1.15
N HIS A 319 -1.21 25.40 1.60
CA HIS A 319 -0.60 26.38 0.71
C HIS A 319 0.57 25.77 -0.08
N SER A 320 1.35 24.90 0.56
CA SER A 320 2.48 24.23 -0.09
C SER A 320 2.01 23.28 -1.19
N LEU A 321 1.02 22.43 -0.89
CA LEU A 321 0.39 21.53 -1.86
C LEU A 321 -0.25 22.30 -3.03
N THR A 322 -0.91 23.43 -2.74
CA THR A 322 -1.53 24.27 -3.77
C THR A 322 -0.48 24.89 -4.69
N THR A 323 0.63 25.37 -4.13
CA THR A 323 1.73 25.98 -4.89
C THR A 323 2.43 24.96 -5.79
N LEU A 324 2.58 23.72 -5.32
CA LEU A 324 3.21 22.65 -6.09
C LEU A 324 2.30 22.03 -7.16
N LYS A 325 1.00 22.31 -7.14
CA LYS A 325 0.07 21.72 -8.08
C LYS A 325 0.36 22.21 -9.50
N GLY A 326 0.69 21.27 -10.39
CA GLY A 326 1.09 21.57 -11.77
C GLY A 326 2.59 21.83 -11.97
N GLU A 327 3.39 21.81 -10.91
CA GLU A 327 4.85 21.79 -11.02
C GLU A 327 5.34 20.45 -11.58
N THR A 328 6.49 20.48 -12.27
CA THR A 328 7.07 19.25 -12.81
C THR A 328 7.66 18.40 -11.68
N PRO A 329 7.53 17.06 -11.68
CA PRO A 329 8.08 16.23 -10.61
C PRO A 329 9.57 16.42 -10.33
N ALA A 330 10.36 16.85 -11.32
CA ALA A 330 11.79 17.10 -11.18
C ALA A 330 12.15 18.37 -10.39
N SER A 331 11.22 19.31 -10.20
CA SER A 331 11.43 20.54 -9.42
C SER A 331 10.98 20.44 -7.97
N ILE A 332 10.34 19.32 -7.61
CA ILE A 332 9.74 19.13 -6.29
C ILE A 332 10.69 18.29 -5.43
N GLU A 333 11.09 18.83 -4.29
CA GLU A 333 11.96 18.13 -3.32
C GLU A 333 11.22 17.98 -1.99
N HIS A 334 11.39 16.82 -1.36
CA HIS A 334 11.05 16.64 0.04
C HIS A 334 12.19 17.16 0.94
N CYS A 335 11.83 17.62 2.13
CA CYS A 335 12.77 17.92 3.20
C CYS A 335 12.19 17.53 4.57
N ASP A 336 13.07 17.36 5.56
CA ASP A 336 12.64 17.28 6.94
C ASP A 336 11.97 18.62 7.33
N CYS A 337 10.76 18.58 7.89
CA CYS A 337 10.03 19.79 8.25
C CYS A 337 10.80 20.71 9.20
N ALA A 338 11.76 20.20 9.99
CA ALA A 338 12.62 21.03 10.83
C ALA A 338 13.65 21.88 10.06
N GLU A 339 13.86 21.62 8.77
CA GLU A 339 14.79 22.36 7.91
C GLU A 339 14.19 23.64 7.32
N ASP A 340 12.86 23.78 7.35
CA ASP A 340 12.15 24.97 6.90
C ASP A 340 11.33 25.59 8.04
N SER A 341 11.66 26.85 8.36
CA SER A 341 11.04 27.61 9.43
C SER A 341 9.52 27.77 9.29
N ALA A 342 8.96 27.63 8.08
CA ALA A 342 7.52 27.66 7.87
C ALA A 342 6.80 26.49 8.56
N TYR A 343 7.47 25.34 8.71
CA TYR A 343 6.91 24.16 9.36
C TYR A 343 7.26 24.04 10.84
N VAL A 344 8.25 24.78 11.33
CA VAL A 344 8.69 24.74 12.74
C VAL A 344 7.69 25.49 13.64
N LEU A 345 6.64 24.79 14.05
CA LEU A 345 5.59 25.28 14.94
C LEU A 345 5.61 24.57 16.31
N PRO A 346 5.03 25.19 17.36
CA PRO A 346 4.88 24.54 18.67
C PRO A 346 4.18 23.18 18.57
N GLY A 347 4.63 22.22 19.38
CA GLY A 347 4.05 20.87 19.41
C GLY A 347 4.54 19.91 18.33
N MET A 348 5.48 20.30 17.45
CA MET A 348 6.00 19.44 16.37
C MET A 348 6.45 18.04 16.86
N SER A 349 7.05 17.92 18.05
CA SER A 349 7.49 16.64 18.60
C SER A 349 6.48 15.96 19.53
N GLU A 350 5.33 16.58 19.79
CA GLU A 350 4.34 16.03 20.72
C GLU A 350 3.65 14.81 20.10
N GLY A 351 3.75 13.66 20.78
CA GLY A 351 3.14 12.42 20.30
C GLY A 351 3.93 11.73 19.18
N VAL A 352 5.16 12.15 18.89
CA VAL A 352 6.01 11.55 17.86
C VAL A 352 7.23 10.88 18.48
N ASP A 353 7.32 9.55 18.35
CA ASP A 353 8.55 8.82 18.66
C ASP A 353 9.32 8.55 17.35
N VAL A 354 10.54 9.09 17.24
CA VAL A 354 11.34 9.03 16.01
C VAL A 354 12.57 8.16 16.20
N LEU A 355 12.74 7.19 15.31
CA LEU A 355 13.95 6.39 15.16
C LEU A 355 14.65 6.85 13.88
N TYR A 356 15.87 7.34 14.03
CA TYR A 356 16.60 7.96 12.93
C TYR A 356 18.05 7.49 12.86
N ARG A 357 18.52 7.26 11.63
CA ARG A 357 19.93 7.10 11.32
C ARG A 357 20.24 7.88 10.03
N PRO A 358 21.25 8.75 10.03
CA PRO A 358 21.66 9.43 8.81
C PRO A 358 22.17 8.44 7.75
N PRO A 359 22.25 8.87 6.47
CA PRO A 359 22.93 8.07 5.45
C PRO A 359 24.41 7.89 5.81
N ARG A 360 25.02 6.78 5.41
CA ARG A 360 26.45 6.53 5.70
C ARG A 360 27.40 7.40 4.87
N PHE A 361 26.88 8.08 3.86
CA PHE A 361 27.63 8.90 2.91
C PHE A 361 26.85 10.15 2.51
N GLY A 362 27.48 11.06 1.75
CA GLY A 362 26.86 12.29 1.27
C GLY A 362 26.86 13.43 2.28
N ARG A 363 26.13 14.50 1.95
CA ARG A 363 26.10 15.77 2.72
C ARG A 363 25.41 15.61 4.07
N SER A 364 24.39 14.77 4.14
CA SER A 364 23.56 14.57 5.35
C SER A 364 24.11 13.50 6.30
N LYS A 365 25.30 12.93 6.04
CA LYS A 365 25.87 11.83 6.86
C LYS A 365 26.09 12.14 8.34
N ASN A 366 26.17 13.44 8.66
CA ASN A 366 26.40 13.92 10.02
C ASN A 366 25.13 14.47 10.68
N LYS A 367 23.98 14.46 9.99
CA LYS A 367 22.69 14.87 10.56
C LYS A 367 22.37 13.90 11.71
N GLN A 368 22.07 14.42 12.90
CA GLN A 368 21.91 13.60 14.12
C GLN A 368 20.46 13.30 14.47
N ASN A 369 19.53 14.06 13.90
CA ASN A 369 18.13 14.05 14.27
C ASN A 369 17.24 14.20 13.03
N HIS A 370 15.97 13.86 13.20
CA HIS A 370 14.90 14.08 12.24
C HIS A 370 13.69 14.59 13.03
N SER A 371 12.88 15.50 12.48
CA SER A 371 11.66 15.96 13.18
C SER A 371 10.62 14.87 13.38
N GLY A 372 10.71 13.82 12.57
CA GLY A 372 9.65 12.82 12.41
C GLY A 372 8.61 13.21 11.38
N TRP A 373 8.77 14.34 10.70
CA TRP A 373 7.86 14.82 9.67
C TRP A 373 8.62 15.13 8.39
N GLU A 374 8.06 14.71 7.26
CA GLU A 374 8.54 15.16 5.95
C GLU A 374 7.60 16.24 5.40
N CYS A 375 8.18 17.25 4.79
CA CYS A 375 7.50 18.37 4.19
C CYS A 375 8.00 18.60 2.77
N TRP A 376 7.27 19.44 2.05
CA TRP A 376 7.68 19.91 0.73
C TRP A 376 8.59 21.12 0.85
N LYS A 377 9.63 21.15 0.03
CA LYS A 377 10.46 22.33 -0.12
C LYS A 377 9.91 23.20 -1.24
N LEU A 378 9.48 24.41 -0.89
CA LEU A 378 8.96 25.35 -1.88
C LEU A 378 10.12 25.91 -2.74
N PRO A 379 9.92 26.08 -4.05
CA PRO A 379 10.88 26.79 -4.88
C PRO A 379 10.96 28.25 -4.43
N ASN A 380 12.19 28.74 -4.21
CA ASN A 380 12.47 30.13 -3.83
C ASN A 380 12.15 31.12 -4.95
#